data_AF-A0A969W5P9-F1
#
_entry.id   AF-A0A969W5P9-F1
#
_cell.length_a   1.000
_cell.length_b   1.000
_cell.length_c   1.000
_cell.angle_alpha   90.00
_cell.angle_beta   90.00
_cell.angle_gamma   90.00
#
_symmetry.space_group_name_H-M   'P 1'
#
loop_
_entity.id
_entity.type
_entity.pdbx_description
1 polymer ?
#
loop_
_entity_poly.entity_id
_entity_poly.type
_entity_poly.pdbx_seq_one_letter_code
_entity_poly.pdbx_strand_id
1 'polypeptide(L)'
;MSRPLAGLRAGLIAAAAALSACHHDAAIAPAPHNGPVTDLGAFDHFIAGKPTPAQFHATYPDVKLVLPGEMSTRELRLNLSRYFAKLDAQGRIVGGRFQ
;
A
#
# COMPACT_ATOMS: atom_id res chain seq x y z
N MET A 1 -51.10 49.85 8.73
CA MET A 1 -50.24 49.53 9.89
C MET A 1 -49.33 48.36 9.56
N SER A 2 -48.06 48.67 9.26
CA SER A 2 -46.98 47.73 8.99
C SER A 2 -46.40 47.16 10.29
N ARG A 3 -45.97 45.89 10.31
CA ARG A 3 -45.19 45.29 11.42
C ARG A 3 -43.90 44.64 10.87
N PRO A 4 -42.76 44.72 11.61
CA PRO A 4 -41.40 44.67 11.06
C PRO A 4 -40.73 43.28 10.99
N LEU A 5 -39.67 43.22 10.15
CA LEU A 5 -38.66 42.16 10.04
C LEU A 5 -37.93 41.86 11.37
N ALA A 6 -37.60 40.59 11.61
CA ALA A 6 -36.25 40.08 11.94
C ALA A 6 -36.33 38.64 12.49
N GLY A 7 -35.50 37.71 11.99
CA GLY A 7 -35.36 36.39 12.61
C GLY A 7 -34.67 35.32 11.77
N LEU A 8 -33.36 35.48 11.56
CA LEU A 8 -32.43 34.51 10.98
C LEU A 8 -32.27 33.25 11.87
N ARG A 9 -32.60 32.03 11.38
CA ARG A 9 -32.09 30.70 11.86
C ARG A 9 -32.24 29.68 10.72
N ALA A 10 -31.20 29.24 10.00
CA ALA A 10 -30.20 28.21 10.34
C ALA A 10 -30.76 26.79 10.61
N GLY A 11 -30.33 25.80 9.80
CA GLY A 11 -30.52 24.35 10.00
C GLY A 11 -31.14 23.64 8.78
N LEU A 12 -30.47 22.99 7.81
CA LEU A 12 -29.40 21.96 7.79
C LEU A 12 -29.92 20.54 8.11
N ILE A 13 -30.29 19.74 7.09
CA ILE A 13 -30.38 18.25 7.09
C ILE A 13 -30.11 17.77 5.64
N ALA A 14 -28.89 17.38 5.28
CA ALA A 14 -28.26 16.05 5.41
C ALA A 14 -28.75 15.01 4.37
N ALA A 15 -27.97 14.84 3.31
CA ALA A 15 -27.98 13.65 2.46
C ALA A 15 -26.57 13.04 2.50
N ALA A 16 -26.31 12.23 3.52
CA ALA A 16 -25.13 11.38 3.60
C ALA A 16 -25.33 10.20 2.65
N ALA A 17 -24.59 10.18 1.55
CA ALA A 17 -24.52 9.04 0.65
C ALA A 17 -23.05 8.68 0.38
N ALA A 18 -22.80 7.36 0.42
CA ALA A 18 -21.55 6.66 0.12
C ALA A 18 -20.46 6.64 1.21
N LEU A 19 -20.71 5.87 2.27
CA LEU A 19 -19.65 5.06 2.86
C LEU A 19 -19.30 3.93 1.88
N SER A 20 -18.22 4.07 1.12
CA SER A 20 -17.55 2.89 0.56
C SER A 20 -16.08 3.17 0.25
N ALA A 21 -15.25 2.27 0.78
CA ALA A 21 -13.88 1.98 0.35
C ALA A 21 -12.77 2.99 0.71
N CYS A 22 -12.50 3.14 2.01
CA CYS A 22 -11.13 3.31 2.52
C CYS A 22 -11.00 2.61 3.87
N HIS A 23 -11.19 1.28 3.89
CA HIS A 23 -10.60 0.47 4.96
C HIS A 23 -9.09 0.41 4.68
N HIS A 24 -8.41 1.53 4.94
CA HIS A 24 -6.98 1.50 5.19
C HIS A 24 -6.86 0.85 6.57
N ASP A 25 -6.80 -0.49 6.57
CA ASP A 25 -6.36 -1.24 7.72
C ASP A 25 -4.92 -0.80 7.97
N ALA A 26 -4.78 0.28 8.75
CA ALA A 26 -3.54 0.69 9.35
C ALA A 26 -3.25 -0.33 10.47
N ALA A 27 -3.09 -1.60 10.10
CA ALA A 27 -2.25 -2.49 10.86
C ALA A 27 -0.94 -1.74 11.07
N ILE A 28 -0.56 -1.57 12.33
CA ILE A 28 0.67 -0.90 12.76
C ILE A 28 1.80 -1.45 11.90
N ALA A 29 2.15 -0.69 10.86
CA ALA A 29 3.07 -1.18 9.84
C ALA A 29 4.45 -1.26 10.51
N PRO A 30 5.18 -2.36 10.34
CA PRO A 30 6.55 -2.45 10.81
C PRO A 30 7.34 -1.24 10.31
N ALA A 31 8.27 -0.73 11.13
CA ALA A 31 9.13 0.37 10.73
C ALA A 31 9.80 0.05 9.37
N PRO A 32 9.86 1.01 8.42
CA PRO A 32 10.41 0.77 7.11
C PRO A 32 11.86 0.29 7.19
N HIS A 33 12.20 -0.76 6.44
CA HIS A 33 13.55 -1.21 6.26
C HIS A 33 14.24 -0.34 5.20
N ASN A 34 15.08 0.59 5.64
CA ASN A 34 15.84 1.44 4.74
C ASN A 34 17.07 0.68 4.19
N GLY A 35 17.29 0.78 2.88
CA GLY A 35 18.36 0.11 2.15
C GLY A 35 18.01 -1.28 1.59
N PRO A 36 18.96 -1.93 0.89
CA PRO A 36 18.75 -3.27 0.35
C PRO A 36 18.49 -4.29 1.46
N VAL A 37 17.84 -5.40 1.12
CA VAL A 37 17.56 -6.47 2.09
C VAL A 37 18.87 -7.09 2.57
N THR A 38 19.11 -7.03 3.88
CA THR A 38 20.27 -7.65 4.54
C THR A 38 19.88 -8.87 5.36
N ASP A 39 18.66 -8.90 5.89
CA ASP A 39 18.08 -10.04 6.60
C ASP A 39 17.09 -10.79 5.70
N LEU A 40 17.58 -11.87 5.08
CA LEU A 40 16.75 -12.72 4.21
C LEU A 40 15.70 -13.52 5.00
N GLY A 41 15.95 -13.86 6.26
CA GLY A 41 14.99 -14.61 7.08
C GLY A 41 13.76 -13.77 7.44
N ALA A 42 13.97 -12.51 7.83
CA ALA A 42 12.89 -11.55 8.05
C ALA A 42 12.11 -11.29 6.76
N PHE A 43 12.81 -11.18 5.63
CA PHE A 43 12.18 -11.00 4.33
C PHE A 43 11.32 -12.20 3.92
N ASP A 44 11.84 -13.43 4.03
CA ASP A 44 11.09 -14.65 3.72
C ASP A 44 9.83 -14.77 4.60
N HIS A 45 9.93 -14.44 5.89
CA HIS A 45 8.77 -14.42 6.79
C HIS A 45 7.73 -13.38 6.37
N PHE A 46 8.17 -12.18 5.96
CA PHE A 46 7.28 -11.15 5.44
C PHE A 46 6.54 -11.62 4.17
N ILE A 47 7.25 -12.21 3.21
CA ILE A 47 6.65 -12.75 1.98
C ILE A 47 5.70 -13.92 2.28
N ALA A 48 6.02 -14.79 3.25
CA ALA A 48 5.13 -15.87 3.68
C ALA A 48 3.78 -15.36 4.21
N GLY A 49 3.73 -14.12 4.73
CA GLY A 49 2.52 -13.41 5.12
C GLY A 49 1.61 -12.98 3.96
N LYS A 50 2.03 -13.22 2.71
CA LYS A 50 1.32 -12.85 1.48
C LYS A 50 0.97 -11.36 1.41
N PRO A 51 1.97 -10.46 1.47
CA PRO A 51 1.72 -9.02 1.49
C PRO A 51 1.15 -8.54 0.16
N THR A 52 0.40 -7.44 0.20
CA THR A 52 0.06 -6.70 -1.01
C THR A 52 1.27 -5.91 -1.51
N PRO A 53 1.30 -5.49 -2.80
CA PRO A 53 2.35 -4.60 -3.30
C PRO A 53 2.49 -3.31 -2.48
N ALA A 54 1.37 -2.74 -2.02
CA ALA A 54 1.39 -1.54 -1.17
C ALA A 54 2.06 -1.80 0.19
N GLN A 55 1.77 -2.94 0.82
CA GLN A 55 2.45 -3.36 2.05
C GLN A 55 3.94 -3.59 1.82
N PHE A 56 4.31 -4.20 0.69
CA PHE A 56 5.72 -4.38 0.32
C PHE A 56 6.46 -3.03 0.25
N HIS A 57 5.90 -2.04 -0.46
CA HIS A 57 6.53 -0.72 -0.57
C HIS A 57 6.60 0.03 0.76
N ALA A 58 5.63 -0.16 1.65
CA ALA A 58 5.67 0.44 2.98
C ALA A 58 6.80 -0.17 3.85
N THR A 59 7.03 -1.49 3.74
CA THR A 59 8.04 -2.21 4.54
C THR A 59 9.43 -2.14 3.94
N TYR A 60 9.58 -2.21 2.61
CA TYR A 60 10.86 -2.20 1.89
C TYR A 60 10.88 -1.11 0.80
N PRO A 61 10.90 0.18 1.19
CA PRO A 61 10.79 1.29 0.24
C PRO A 61 11.94 1.36 -0.76
N ASP A 62 13.13 0.91 -0.38
CA ASP A 62 14.34 0.95 -1.23
C ASP A 62 14.52 -0.29 -2.13
N VAL A 63 13.64 -1.29 -2.01
CA VAL A 63 13.65 -2.47 -2.86
C VAL A 63 12.72 -2.23 -4.04
N LYS A 64 13.29 -2.25 -5.25
CA LYS A 64 12.49 -2.18 -6.48
C LYS A 64 11.67 -3.45 -6.63
N LEU A 65 10.37 -3.36 -6.36
CA LEU A 65 9.40 -4.40 -6.68
C LEU A 65 9.13 -4.39 -8.20
N VAL A 66 9.17 -5.57 -8.83
CA VAL A 66 8.80 -5.76 -10.23
C VAL A 66 7.66 -6.76 -10.29
N LEU A 67 6.51 -6.32 -10.81
CA LEU A 67 5.32 -7.15 -10.91
C LEU A 67 5.29 -7.97 -12.22
N PRO A 68 4.50 -9.06 -12.27
CA PRO A 68 4.32 -9.83 -13.50
C PRO A 68 3.83 -8.94 -14.65
N GLY A 69 4.53 -8.99 -15.78
CA GLY A 69 4.21 -8.18 -16.97
C GLY A 69 4.92 -6.82 -17.03
N GLU A 70 5.58 -6.38 -15.95
CA GLU A 70 6.43 -5.20 -16.02
C GLU A 70 7.74 -5.49 -16.74
N MET A 71 8.09 -4.63 -17.69
CA MET A 71 9.36 -4.70 -18.38
C MET A 71 10.48 -4.22 -17.45
N SER A 72 11.49 -5.06 -17.22
CA SER A 72 12.74 -4.66 -16.58
C SER A 72 13.91 -4.74 -17.56
N THR A 73 14.85 -3.80 -17.43
CA THR A 73 16.10 -3.82 -18.18
C THR A 73 16.95 -5.03 -17.76
N ARG A 74 17.69 -5.62 -18.71
CA ARG A 74 18.60 -6.77 -18.50
C ARG A 74 19.89 -6.39 -17.76
N GLU A 75 19.79 -5.46 -16.83
CA GLU A 75 20.92 -5.02 -16.01
C GLU A 75 21.19 -6.03 -14.91
N LEU A 76 22.41 -6.57 -14.85
CA LEU A 76 22.84 -7.44 -13.77
C LEU A 76 23.03 -6.62 -12.50
N ARG A 77 22.25 -6.93 -11.48
CA ARG A 77 22.40 -6.45 -10.10
C ARG A 77 22.69 -7.67 -9.23
N LEU A 78 23.33 -7.45 -8.09
CA LEU A 78 23.70 -8.49 -7.11
C LEU A 78 23.49 -8.03 -5.67
N ASN A 79 22.89 -6.85 -5.47
CA ASN A 79 22.80 -6.17 -4.18
C ASN A 79 21.42 -6.31 -3.53
N LEU A 80 20.60 -7.29 -3.93
CA LEU A 80 19.27 -7.55 -3.38
C LEU A 80 18.33 -6.31 -3.39
N SER A 81 18.57 -5.37 -4.31
CA SER A 81 17.79 -4.14 -4.40
C SER A 81 16.61 -4.24 -5.37
N ARG A 82 16.39 -5.40 -6.01
CA ARG A 82 15.28 -5.64 -6.93
C ARG A 82 14.67 -7.01 -6.68
N TYR A 83 13.35 -7.04 -6.52
CA TYR A 83 12.60 -8.26 -6.27
C TYR A 83 11.52 -8.47 -7.34
N PHE A 84 11.60 -9.58 -8.05
CA PHE A 84 10.61 -9.98 -9.05
C PHE A 84 9.53 -10.82 -8.39
N ALA A 85 8.34 -10.25 -8.22
CA ALA A 85 7.26 -10.88 -7.48
C ALA A 85 6.44 -11.87 -8.32
N LYS A 86 5.97 -12.92 -7.67
CA LYS A 86 4.88 -13.78 -8.12
C LYS A 86 3.64 -13.40 -7.33
N LEU A 87 2.51 -13.24 -8.03
CA LEU A 87 1.23 -12.88 -7.42
C LEU A 87 0.26 -14.06 -7.46
N ASP A 88 -0.61 -14.16 -6.47
CA ASP A 88 -1.79 -15.02 -6.53
C ASP A 88 -2.94 -14.35 -7.30
N ALA A 89 -4.08 -15.06 -7.41
CA ALA A 89 -5.27 -14.56 -8.08
C ALA A 89 -5.89 -13.32 -7.41
N GLN A 90 -5.52 -13.01 -6.16
CA GLN A 90 -5.97 -11.84 -5.41
C GLN A 90 -4.95 -10.69 -5.50
N GLY A 91 -3.87 -10.84 -6.26
CA GLY A 91 -2.82 -9.85 -6.41
C GLY A 91 -1.88 -9.74 -5.21
N ARG A 92 -1.85 -10.75 -4.32
CA ARG A 92 -0.92 -10.78 -3.18
C ARG A 92 0.38 -11.46 -3.58
N ILE A 93 1.49 -10.98 -3.02
CA ILE A 93 2.82 -11.53 -3.28
C ILE A 93 2.93 -12.89 -2.58
N VAL A 94 3.11 -13.96 -3.35
CA VAL A 94 3.26 -15.34 -2.83
C VAL A 94 4.67 -15.89 -2.97
N GLY A 95 5.58 -15.11 -3.53
CA GLY A 95 6.96 -15.50 -3.75
C GLY A 95 7.64 -14.61 -4.79
N GLY A 96 8.82 -15.01 -5.23
CA GLY A 96 9.63 -14.22 -6.14
C GLY A 96 11.10 -14.56 -6.07
N ARG A 97 11.94 -13.66 -6.61
CA ARG A 97 13.40 -13.81 -6.58
C ARG A 97 14.08 -12.45 -6.66
N PHE A 98 15.20 -12.31 -5.96
CA PHE A 98 16.10 -11.16 -6.10
C PHE A 98 17.00 -11.27 -7.34
N GLN A 99 17.27 -10.11 -7.95
CA GLN A 99 18.33 -9.88 -8.91
C GLN A 99 19.15 -8.69 -8.43
#